data_AF-A0AAQ4E520-F1
#
_entry.id   AF-A0AAQ4E520-F1
#
_cell.length_a   1.000
_cell.length_b   1.000
_cell.length_c   1.000
_cell.angle_alpha   90.00
_cell.angle_beta   90.00
_cell.angle_gamma   90.00
#
_symmetry.space_group_name_H-M   'P 1'
#
loop_
_entity.id
_entity.type
_entity.pdbx_description
1 polymer ?
#
loop_
_entity_poly.entity_id
_entity_poly.type
_entity_poly.pdbx_seq_one_letter_code
_entity_poly.pdbx_strand_id
1 'polypeptide(L)'
;MVEKWSWIGLTAKCCCSRDCLCKLVAFCSGKSLSPVLRETMATYTERRDPLVTCPFNPAHRVRKGRLQIHITKCRKAYAEKNMKHCPFSAEHVVPASELMHHIDTCPLNTTVEHFLTASEGYGPSGFTTVPPPTYQEVTAEENWDEEAAGSASLQDKIRTPAVAPVFINVQTMTPAERRHYYASLHSVA
;
A
#
# COMPACT_ATOMS: atom_id res chain seq x y z
N MET A 1 -5.21 -51.49 -62.10
CA MET A 1 -4.53 -50.22 -62.40
C MET A 1 -3.85 -49.76 -61.12
N VAL A 2 -2.53 -49.89 -61.02
CA VAL A 2 -1.53 -48.93 -61.53
C VAL A 2 -1.59 -47.66 -60.66
N GLU A 3 -0.79 -47.63 -59.58
CA GLU A 3 0.45 -46.83 -59.43
C GLU A 3 0.16 -45.57 -58.58
N LYS A 4 1.02 -44.94 -57.77
CA LYS A 4 2.37 -45.16 -57.24
C LYS A 4 2.60 -44.07 -56.15
N TRP A 5 3.23 -44.45 -55.03
CA TRP A 5 4.41 -43.80 -54.38
C TRP A 5 4.18 -42.46 -53.64
N SER A 6 4.39 -42.35 -52.32
CA SER A 6 5.63 -42.43 -51.49
C SER A 6 6.19 -41.05 -51.15
N TRP A 7 6.12 -40.63 -49.88
CA TRP A 7 7.04 -39.72 -49.18
C TRP A 7 6.91 -40.06 -47.67
N ILE A 8 7.78 -40.83 -47.03
CA ILE A 8 9.13 -40.52 -46.49
C ILE A 8 9.15 -39.28 -45.58
N GLY A 9 9.37 -39.52 -44.28
CA GLY A 9 10.17 -38.65 -43.39
C GLY A 9 9.47 -37.41 -42.80
N LEU A 10 9.77 -36.89 -41.62
CA LEU A 10 10.72 -37.20 -40.54
C LEU A 10 10.11 -36.57 -39.27
N THR A 11 10.13 -37.29 -38.15
CA THR A 11 9.89 -36.71 -36.82
C THR A 11 11.20 -36.07 -36.31
N ALA A 12 11.26 -34.75 -36.21
CA ALA A 12 12.41 -34.07 -35.62
C ALA A 12 12.26 -33.99 -34.08
N LYS A 13 12.84 -34.98 -33.40
CA LYS A 13 13.24 -34.91 -31.99
C LYS A 13 14.41 -33.95 -31.89
N CYS A 14 14.27 -32.82 -31.17
CA CYS A 14 15.42 -32.03 -30.74
C CYS A 14 16.14 -32.78 -29.61
N CYS A 15 17.18 -33.52 -29.98
CA CYS A 15 18.20 -34.00 -29.06
C CYS A 15 19.17 -32.85 -28.78
N CYS A 16 19.12 -32.29 -27.57
CA CYS A 16 20.28 -31.62 -26.98
C CYS A 16 21.38 -32.68 -26.79
N SER A 17 22.42 -32.66 -27.61
CA SER A 17 23.69 -33.32 -27.29
C SER A 17 24.79 -32.28 -27.21
N ARG A 18 25.54 -32.37 -26.11
CA ARG A 18 26.81 -31.68 -25.86
C ARG A 18 27.78 -31.96 -27.00
N ASP A 19 28.68 -31.01 -27.21
CA ASP A 19 29.82 -31.02 -28.14
C ASP A 19 29.53 -30.48 -29.55
N CYS A 20 29.46 -29.15 -29.66
CA CYS A 20 29.71 -28.46 -30.93
C CYS A 20 30.54 -27.20 -30.69
N LEU A 21 31.84 -27.32 -30.96
CA LEU A 21 32.82 -26.24 -30.98
C LEU A 21 32.60 -25.38 -32.24
N CYS A 22 31.79 -24.33 -32.11
CA CYS A 22 31.67 -23.27 -33.13
C CYS A 22 32.41 -22.02 -32.65
N LYS A 23 33.74 -22.01 -32.82
CA LYS A 23 34.50 -20.76 -32.94
C LYS A 23 34.12 -20.14 -34.29
N LEU A 24 33.23 -19.16 -34.29
CA LEU A 24 33.20 -18.05 -35.23
C LEU A 24 32.15 -17.04 -34.75
N VAL A 25 32.56 -15.78 -34.76
CA VAL A 25 31.94 -14.64 -34.12
C VAL A 25 30.60 -14.34 -34.79
N ALA A 26 29.50 -14.60 -34.09
CA ALA A 26 28.20 -14.00 -34.34
C ALA A 26 27.60 -13.64 -32.97
N PHE A 27 27.98 -12.46 -32.49
CA PHE A 27 27.40 -11.82 -31.32
C PHE A 27 25.98 -11.38 -31.66
N CYS A 28 25.04 -12.31 -31.72
CA CYS A 28 23.63 -11.94 -31.71
C CYS A 28 23.31 -11.59 -30.26
N SER A 29 23.40 -10.29 -29.94
CA SER A 29 22.98 -9.71 -28.67
C SER A 29 21.49 -9.98 -28.44
N GLY A 30 21.17 -11.19 -28.01
CA GLY A 30 19.93 -11.53 -27.33
C GLY A 30 19.96 -10.91 -25.94
N LYS A 31 19.98 -9.58 -25.86
CA LYS A 31 19.41 -8.93 -24.70
C LYS A 31 17.92 -9.25 -24.81
N SER A 32 17.47 -10.27 -24.08
CA SER A 32 16.05 -10.37 -23.76
C SER A 32 15.72 -9.08 -23.03
N LEU A 33 15.29 -8.08 -23.79
CA LEU A 33 14.59 -6.94 -23.25
C LEU A 33 13.44 -7.57 -22.47
N SER A 34 13.55 -7.48 -21.15
CA SER A 34 12.45 -7.73 -20.25
C SER A 34 11.25 -6.96 -20.80
N PRO A 35 10.02 -7.50 -20.71
CA PRO A 35 8.82 -6.75 -21.08
C PRO A 35 8.54 -5.74 -19.96
N VAL A 36 9.45 -4.79 -19.77
CA VAL A 36 9.28 -3.62 -18.91
C VAL A 36 8.84 -2.51 -19.86
N LEU A 37 7.67 -1.92 -19.58
CA LEU A 37 7.00 -0.82 -20.29
C LEU A 37 5.98 -1.21 -21.38
N ARG A 38 4.96 -1.95 -20.99
CA ARG A 38 3.58 -1.62 -21.42
C ARG A 38 2.64 -1.73 -20.24
N GLU A 39 2.39 -0.63 -19.53
CA GLU A 39 1.15 -0.39 -18.78
C GLU A 39 1.16 1.01 -18.14
N THR A 40 0.82 2.03 -18.94
CA THR A 40 0.48 3.39 -18.47
C THR A 40 -1.02 3.68 -18.61
N MET A 41 -1.86 2.66 -18.52
CA MET A 41 -3.29 2.85 -18.32
C MET A 41 -3.61 2.30 -16.94
N ALA A 42 -4.39 3.03 -16.15
CA ALA A 42 -4.92 2.54 -14.89
C ALA A 42 -5.76 1.29 -15.20
N THR A 43 -5.10 0.13 -15.19
CA THR A 43 -5.78 -1.15 -15.32
C THR A 43 -6.64 -1.26 -14.09
N TYR A 44 -7.95 -1.18 -14.29
CA TYR A 44 -8.90 -1.60 -13.29
C TYR A 44 -8.70 -3.10 -13.11
N THR A 45 -7.71 -3.44 -12.27
CA THR A 45 -7.61 -4.77 -11.69
C THR A 45 -8.91 -4.95 -10.93
N GLU A 46 -9.74 -5.91 -11.35
CA GLU A 46 -10.86 -6.34 -10.54
C GLU A 46 -10.33 -6.49 -9.11
N ARG A 47 -10.85 -5.70 -8.17
CA ARG A 47 -10.45 -5.79 -6.75
C ARG A 47 -10.98 -7.10 -6.18
N ARG A 48 -10.40 -8.23 -6.60
CA ARG A 48 -10.57 -9.53 -5.96
C ARG A 48 -9.80 -9.46 -4.66
N ASP A 49 -10.45 -8.93 -3.63
CA ASP A 49 -9.89 -8.89 -2.28
C ASP A 49 -9.86 -10.34 -1.75
N PRO A 50 -8.66 -10.96 -1.62
CA PRO A 50 -8.57 -12.37 -1.29
C PRO A 50 -9.11 -12.62 0.12
N LEU A 51 -9.77 -13.77 0.30
CA LEU A 51 -10.20 -14.21 1.61
C LEU A 51 -9.02 -14.87 2.34
N VAL A 52 -8.69 -14.32 3.50
CA VAL A 52 -7.65 -14.79 4.41
C VAL A 52 -8.28 -15.32 5.69
N THR A 53 -7.62 -16.30 6.30
CA THR A 53 -8.08 -16.91 7.55
C THR A 53 -7.66 -16.05 8.74
N CYS A 54 -8.53 -15.91 9.75
CA CYS A 54 -8.21 -15.14 10.94
C CYS A 54 -7.16 -15.85 11.82
N PRO A 55 -6.12 -15.14 12.31
CA PRO A 55 -5.12 -15.71 13.21
C PRO A 55 -5.68 -16.19 14.57
N PHE A 56 -6.79 -15.62 15.04
CA PHE A 56 -7.39 -15.97 16.34
C PHE A 56 -8.28 -17.22 16.27
N ASN A 57 -8.98 -17.41 15.16
CA ASN A 57 -9.88 -18.54 14.96
C ASN A 57 -9.85 -18.99 13.49
N PRO A 58 -9.43 -20.23 13.20
CA PRO A 58 -9.37 -20.76 11.84
C PRO A 58 -10.74 -20.88 11.15
N ALA A 59 -11.84 -20.86 11.90
CA ALA A 59 -13.20 -20.87 11.35
C ALA A 59 -13.59 -19.56 10.65
N HIS A 60 -12.91 -18.45 10.96
CA HIS A 60 -13.22 -17.15 10.35
C HIS A 60 -12.42 -16.95 9.06
N ARG A 61 -13.13 -16.74 7.94
CA ARG A 61 -12.55 -16.29 6.67
C ARG A 61 -13.00 -14.86 6.38
N VAL A 62 -12.06 -13.96 6.19
CA VAL A 62 -12.30 -12.52 6.07
C VAL A 62 -11.54 -11.98 4.86
N ARG A 63 -12.08 -10.97 4.19
CA ARG A 63 -11.35 -10.29 3.10
C ARG A 63 -10.11 -9.57 3.66
N LYS A 64 -8.99 -9.59 2.93
CA LYS A 64 -7.72 -8.97 3.37
C LYS A 64 -7.91 -7.50 3.75
N GLY A 65 -8.64 -6.73 2.96
CA GLY A 65 -8.92 -5.32 3.26
C GLY A 65 -9.74 -5.07 4.54
N ARG A 66 -10.45 -6.08 5.07
CA ARG A 66 -11.25 -5.98 6.31
C ARG A 66 -10.62 -6.73 7.49
N LEU A 67 -9.48 -7.39 7.29
CA LEU A 67 -8.86 -8.23 8.31
C LEU A 67 -8.46 -7.43 9.55
N GLN A 68 -7.91 -6.23 9.40
CA GLN A 68 -7.50 -5.38 10.52
C GLN A 68 -8.68 -5.03 11.44
N ILE A 69 -9.80 -4.60 10.85
CA ILE A 69 -11.03 -4.27 11.58
C ILE A 69 -11.63 -5.53 12.21
N HIS A 70 -11.53 -6.67 11.54
CA HIS A 70 -11.96 -7.95 12.11
C HIS A 70 -11.13 -8.33 13.35
N ILE A 71 -9.80 -8.24 13.27
CA ILE A 71 -8.88 -8.60 14.36
C ILE A 71 -9.18 -7.79 15.63
N THR A 72 -9.40 -6.48 15.52
CA THR A 72 -9.69 -5.64 16.70
C THR A 72 -10.96 -6.07 17.45
N LYS A 73 -11.97 -6.57 16.74
CA LYS A 73 -13.20 -7.12 17.33
C LYS A 73 -12.99 -8.56 17.81
N CYS A 74 -12.34 -9.39 17.00
CA CYS A 74 -12.11 -10.80 17.28
C CYS A 74 -11.22 -11.01 18.52
N ARG A 75 -10.24 -10.13 18.73
CA ARG A 75 -9.39 -10.12 19.93
C ARG A 75 -10.20 -9.97 21.23
N LYS A 76 -11.30 -9.21 21.21
CA LYS A 76 -12.16 -9.05 22.40
C LYS A 76 -12.93 -10.33 22.74
N ALA A 77 -13.31 -11.11 21.71
CA ALA A 77 -14.01 -12.38 21.88
C ALA A 77 -13.08 -13.51 22.34
N TYR A 78 -11.82 -13.51 21.89
CA TYR A 78 -10.81 -14.52 22.22
C TYR A 78 -9.63 -13.91 23.00
N ALA A 79 -9.93 -13.26 24.12
CA ALA A 79 -8.92 -12.58 24.95
C ALA A 79 -7.92 -13.55 25.61
N GLU A 80 -8.30 -14.82 25.76
CA GLU A 80 -7.45 -15.91 26.27
C GLU A 80 -6.23 -16.20 25.36
N LYS A 81 -6.35 -15.91 24.06
CA LYS A 81 -5.26 -16.13 23.10
C LYS A 81 -4.33 -14.93 23.12
N ASN A 82 -3.14 -15.12 23.71
CA ASN A 82 -2.07 -14.14 23.78
C ASN A 82 -1.42 -13.92 22.40
N MET A 83 -2.10 -13.22 21.50
CA MET A 83 -1.58 -12.82 20.19
C MET A 83 -1.06 -11.38 20.24
N LYS A 84 0.04 -11.12 19.54
CA LYS A 84 0.70 -9.80 19.46
C LYS A 84 0.92 -9.41 18.00
N HIS A 85 0.97 -8.10 17.76
CA HIS A 85 1.30 -7.56 16.45
C HIS A 85 2.82 -7.49 16.28
N CYS A 86 3.31 -7.72 15.08
CA CYS A 86 4.71 -7.48 14.73
C CYS A 86 5.04 -5.99 14.81
N PRO A 87 6.24 -5.61 15.31
CA PRO A 87 6.67 -4.21 15.31
C PRO A 87 6.87 -3.62 13.89
N PHE A 88 7.15 -4.46 12.89
CA PHE A 88 7.43 -4.03 11.52
C PHE A 88 6.18 -3.89 10.65
N SER A 89 5.10 -4.63 10.96
CA SER A 89 3.84 -4.56 10.23
C SER A 89 2.64 -4.87 11.12
N ALA A 90 1.65 -3.97 11.06
CA ALA A 90 0.38 -4.16 11.76
C ALA A 90 -0.46 -5.31 11.18
N GLU A 91 -0.16 -5.79 9.97
CA GLU A 91 -0.84 -6.93 9.34
C GLU A 91 -0.42 -8.27 9.96
N HIS A 92 0.82 -8.38 10.42
CA HIS A 92 1.33 -9.61 11.02
C HIS A 92 0.83 -9.74 12.46
N VAL A 93 0.07 -10.80 12.72
CA VAL A 93 -0.38 -11.18 14.06
C VAL A 93 0.16 -12.57 14.36
N VAL A 94 0.97 -12.66 15.41
CA VAL A 94 1.67 -13.88 15.82
C VAL A 94 1.41 -14.17 17.30
N PRO A 95 1.50 -15.44 17.73
CA PRO A 95 1.47 -15.79 19.14
C PRO A 95 2.59 -15.08 19.91
N ALA A 96 2.33 -14.67 21.16
CA ALA A 96 3.33 -13.98 21.98
C ALA A 96 4.61 -14.82 22.22
N SER A 97 4.48 -16.15 22.26
CA SER A 97 5.62 -17.08 22.40
C SER A 97 6.54 -17.09 21.18
N GLU A 98 5.97 -16.91 19.99
CA GLU A 98 6.70 -16.99 18.71
C GLU A 98 7.13 -15.62 18.20
N LEU A 99 6.77 -14.54 18.89
CA LEU A 99 7.05 -13.17 18.46
C LEU A 99 8.55 -12.91 18.28
N MET A 100 9.41 -13.46 19.16
CA MET A 100 10.86 -13.28 19.05
C MET A 100 11.41 -13.94 17.79
N HIS A 101 11.04 -15.21 17.55
CA HIS A 101 11.43 -15.92 16.34
C HIS A 101 10.88 -15.23 15.08
N HIS A 102 9.63 -14.75 15.13
CA HIS A 102 9.04 -14.01 14.02
C HIS A 102 9.82 -12.75 13.69
N ILE A 103 10.28 -11.97 14.69
CA ILE A 103 11.07 -10.75 14.47
C ILE A 103 12.34 -11.07 13.70
N ASP A 104 13.05 -12.14 14.08
CA ASP A 104 14.30 -12.56 13.43
C ASP A 104 14.08 -13.00 11.98
N THR A 105 12.97 -13.68 11.69
CA THR A 105 12.66 -14.21 10.35
C THR A 105 11.72 -13.33 9.53
N CYS A 106 11.32 -12.16 10.03
CA CYS A 106 10.28 -11.36 9.38
C CYS A 106 10.80 -10.82 8.05
N PRO A 107 10.06 -10.98 6.93
CA PRO A 107 10.47 -10.45 5.63
C PRO A 107 10.53 -8.92 5.60
N LEU A 108 9.90 -8.26 6.58
CA LEU A 108 9.88 -6.80 6.74
C LEU A 108 10.88 -6.33 7.81
N ASN A 109 11.73 -7.21 8.35
CA ASN A 109 12.86 -6.84 9.21
C ASN A 109 14.00 -6.24 8.37
N THR A 110 13.68 -5.29 7.50
CA THR A 110 14.65 -4.67 6.60
C THR A 110 15.54 -3.68 7.33
N THR A 111 15.18 -3.21 8.53
CA THR A 111 15.98 -2.23 9.25
C THR A 111 17.31 -2.82 9.69
N VAL A 112 17.34 -3.98 10.35
CA VAL A 112 18.60 -4.57 10.80
C VAL A 112 19.49 -5.00 9.63
N GLU A 113 18.90 -5.66 8.61
CA GLU A 113 19.66 -6.11 7.45
C GLU A 113 20.19 -4.94 6.62
N HIS A 114 19.37 -3.92 6.34
CA HIS A 114 19.77 -2.74 5.58
C HIS A 114 20.81 -1.89 6.34
N PHE A 115 20.70 -1.73 7.67
CA PHE A 115 21.71 -0.98 8.43
C PHE A 115 23.06 -1.72 8.52
N LEU A 116 23.06 -3.05 8.59
CA LEU A 116 24.30 -3.84 8.64
C LEU A 116 24.94 -3.97 7.25
N THR A 117 24.16 -4.23 6.19
CA THR A 117 24.70 -4.31 4.81
C THR A 117 25.01 -2.96 4.18
N ALA A 118 24.41 -1.85 4.63
CA ALA A 118 24.80 -0.51 4.18
C ALA A 118 26.20 -0.07 4.66
N SER A 119 26.78 -0.76 5.65
CA SER A 119 28.15 -0.48 6.12
C SER A 119 29.23 -0.96 5.14
N GLU A 120 28.90 -1.84 4.21
CA GLU A 120 29.81 -2.30 3.16
C GLU A 120 29.47 -1.64 1.81
N GLY A 121 29.76 -0.33 1.68
CA GLY A 121 30.06 0.25 0.37
C GLY A 121 29.13 1.32 -0.20
N TYR A 122 28.13 1.82 0.54
CA TYR A 122 27.35 2.98 0.11
C TYR A 122 27.52 4.16 1.06
N GLY A 123 28.71 4.76 1.05
CA GLY A 123 28.77 6.21 1.26
C GLY A 123 27.90 6.88 0.18
N PRO A 124 27.30 8.06 0.43
CA PRO A 124 26.59 8.79 -0.62
C PRO A 124 27.51 8.90 -1.85
N SER A 125 27.17 8.18 -2.92
CA SER A 125 27.93 8.22 -4.15
C SER A 125 27.62 9.55 -4.83
N GLY A 126 28.46 10.55 -4.58
CA GLY A 126 28.32 11.88 -5.16
C GLY A 126 28.91 12.95 -4.27
N PHE A 127 29.13 14.13 -4.86
CA PHE A 127 29.52 15.33 -4.15
C PHE A 127 28.32 15.83 -3.31
N THR A 128 28.16 15.33 -2.09
CA THR A 128 27.10 15.70 -1.13
C THR A 128 27.37 17.01 -0.39
N THR A 129 28.47 17.70 -0.71
CA THR A 129 28.68 19.05 -0.22
C THR A 129 27.69 19.97 -0.93
N VAL A 130 26.56 20.23 -0.28
CA VAL A 130 25.65 21.29 -0.65
C VAL A 130 26.46 22.59 -0.61
N PRO A 131 26.69 23.27 -1.75
CA PRO A 131 27.34 24.57 -1.71
C PRO A 131 26.47 25.50 -0.85
N PRO A 132 27.08 26.43 -0.08
CA PRO A 132 26.33 27.36 0.74
C PRO A 132 25.24 28.02 -0.12
N PRO A 133 23.99 28.08 0.36
CA PRO A 133 22.87 28.56 -0.43
C PRO A 133 23.19 29.97 -0.92
N THR A 134 23.38 30.12 -2.23
CA THR A 134 23.41 31.43 -2.86
C THR A 134 21.95 31.85 -2.98
N TYR A 135 21.48 32.61 -2.00
CA TYR A 135 20.16 33.21 -2.03
C TYR A 135 20.13 34.25 -3.15
N GLN A 136 19.67 33.85 -4.33
CA GLN A 136 19.16 34.81 -5.30
C GLN A 136 17.69 35.00 -4.96
N GLU A 137 17.30 36.23 -4.65
CA GLU A 137 15.89 36.61 -4.56
C GLU A 137 15.28 36.45 -5.95
N VAL A 138 14.70 35.27 -6.19
CA VAL A 138 13.88 35.05 -7.38
C VAL A 138 12.58 35.79 -7.10
N THR A 139 12.40 36.97 -7.70
CA THR A 139 11.11 37.66 -7.72
C THR A 139 10.18 36.84 -8.60
N ALA A 140 9.55 35.81 -8.02
CA ALA A 140 8.50 35.08 -8.69
C ALA A 140 7.32 36.03 -8.88
N GLU A 141 6.98 36.33 -10.12
CA GLU A 141 5.85 37.19 -10.52
C GLU A 141 4.48 36.56 -10.24
N GLU A 142 4.45 35.29 -9.83
CA GLU A 142 3.25 34.55 -9.46
C GLU A 142 3.24 34.21 -7.96
N ASN A 143 2.55 35.04 -7.19
CA ASN A 143 2.34 34.84 -5.76
C ASN A 143 0.97 34.19 -5.48
N TRP A 144 0.97 32.87 -5.23
CA TRP A 144 -0.26 32.13 -4.88
C TRP A 144 -0.87 32.55 -3.54
N ASP A 145 -0.15 33.29 -2.68
CA ASP A 145 -0.68 33.84 -1.42
C ASP A 145 -1.49 35.14 -1.63
N GLU A 146 -1.25 35.88 -2.72
CA GLU A 146 -1.99 37.13 -3.01
C GLU A 146 -3.43 36.87 -3.49
N GLU A 147 -3.66 35.77 -4.23
CA GLU A 147 -5.00 35.37 -4.67
C GLU A 147 -5.91 35.04 -3.49
N ALA A 148 -5.35 34.49 -2.40
CA ALA A 148 -6.08 34.21 -1.17
C ALA A 148 -6.52 35.50 -0.46
N ALA A 149 -5.68 36.54 -0.47
CA ALA A 149 -5.96 37.82 0.19
C ALA A 149 -7.00 38.68 -0.55
N GLY A 150 -7.13 38.52 -1.87
CA GLY A 150 -8.16 39.20 -2.68
C GLY A 150 -9.56 38.60 -2.54
N SER A 151 -9.65 37.37 -2.03
CA SER A 151 -10.93 36.73 -1.73
C SER A 151 -11.45 37.17 -0.36
N ALA A 152 -12.62 37.81 -0.32
CA ALA A 152 -13.27 38.15 0.95
C ALA A 152 -13.37 36.89 1.82
N SER A 153 -12.86 36.98 3.04
CA SER A 153 -12.79 35.86 3.96
C SER A 153 -14.15 35.19 4.05
N LEU A 154 -14.21 33.87 3.86
CA LEU A 154 -15.44 33.08 4.03
C LEU A 154 -16.08 33.31 5.41
N GLN A 155 -15.28 33.75 6.39
CA GLN A 155 -15.69 34.13 7.74
C GLN A 155 -16.65 35.33 7.73
N ASP A 156 -16.51 36.27 6.80
CA ASP A 156 -17.38 37.45 6.67
C ASP A 156 -18.75 37.11 6.08
N LYS A 157 -18.85 35.97 5.39
CA LYS A 157 -20.11 35.43 4.85
C LYS A 157 -20.87 34.57 5.85
N ILE A 158 -20.23 34.19 6.97
CA ILE A 158 -20.88 33.44 8.05
C ILE A 158 -21.49 34.45 9.02
N ARG A 159 -22.82 34.60 8.98
CA ARG A 159 -23.53 35.40 9.98
C ARG A 159 -23.26 34.81 11.37
N THR A 160 -22.58 35.56 12.23
CA THR A 160 -22.42 35.15 13.62
C THR A 160 -23.80 35.08 14.27
N PRO A 161 -24.19 33.93 14.84
CA PRO A 161 -25.47 33.83 15.52
C PRO A 161 -25.43 34.74 16.76
N ALA A 162 -26.51 35.47 17.01
CA ALA A 162 -26.63 36.36 18.18
C ALA A 162 -26.56 35.60 19.52
N VAL A 163 -26.77 34.27 19.48
CA VAL A 163 -26.65 33.37 20.62
C VAL A 163 -25.47 32.45 20.36
N ALA A 164 -24.55 32.35 21.33
CA ALA A 164 -23.43 31.43 21.26
C ALA A 164 -23.95 29.99 21.07
N PRO A 165 -23.35 29.19 20.16
CA PRO A 165 -23.78 27.82 19.94
C PRO A 165 -23.57 27.02 21.22
N VAL A 166 -24.67 26.67 21.90
CA VAL A 166 -24.63 25.79 23.06
C VAL A 166 -24.46 24.36 22.54
N PHE A 167 -23.27 23.79 22.74
CA PHE A 167 -23.02 22.38 22.44
C PHE A 167 -23.67 21.50 23.53
N ILE A 168 -24.83 20.92 23.23
CA ILE A 168 -25.55 20.04 24.16
C ILE A 168 -25.21 18.59 23.84
N ASN A 169 -24.68 17.86 24.84
CA ASN A 169 -24.40 16.43 24.69
C ASN A 169 -25.70 15.60 24.74
N VAL A 170 -26.25 15.27 23.57
CA VAL A 170 -27.48 14.47 23.41
C VAL A 170 -27.34 13.00 23.86
N GLN A 171 -26.13 12.53 24.16
CA GLN A 171 -25.88 11.15 24.57
C GLN A 171 -26.22 10.90 26.04
N THR A 172 -26.26 11.94 26.87
CA THR A 172 -26.65 11.82 28.29
C THR A 172 -28.18 11.87 28.50
N MET A 173 -28.94 12.26 27.47
CA MET A 173 -30.39 12.36 27.51
C MET A 173 -31.04 10.99 27.29
N THR A 174 -32.20 10.78 27.93
CA THR A 174 -33.05 9.62 27.65
C THR A 174 -33.56 9.66 26.20
N PRO A 175 -33.96 8.51 25.62
CA PRO A 175 -34.48 8.47 24.25
C PRO A 175 -35.69 9.38 24.00
N ALA A 176 -36.55 9.59 25.01
CA ALA A 176 -37.71 10.48 24.91
C ALA A 176 -37.29 11.95 24.87
N GLU A 177 -36.42 12.37 25.79
CA GLU A 177 -35.87 13.73 25.86
C GLU A 177 -35.11 14.08 24.58
N ARG A 178 -34.36 13.13 24.01
CA ARG A 178 -33.65 13.33 22.74
C ARG A 178 -34.61 13.60 21.57
N ARG A 179 -35.76 12.90 21.51
CA ARG A 179 -36.80 13.14 20.50
C ARG A 179 -37.42 14.52 20.65
N HIS A 180 -37.72 14.94 21.88
CA HIS A 180 -38.22 16.30 22.16
C HIS A 180 -37.19 17.38 21.79
N TYR A 181 -35.91 17.15 22.09
CA TYR A 181 -34.84 18.05 21.69
C TYR A 181 -34.78 18.22 20.16
N TYR A 182 -34.75 17.12 19.40
CA TYR A 182 -34.78 17.22 17.94
C TYR A 182 -36.06 17.86 17.41
N ALA A 183 -37.24 17.60 18.01
CA ALA A 183 -38.47 18.27 17.64
C ALA A 183 -38.40 19.79 17.85
N SER A 184 -37.80 20.25 18.96
CA SER A 184 -37.64 21.68 19.27
C SER A 184 -36.71 22.42 18.29
N LEU A 185 -35.68 21.75 17.75
CA LEU A 185 -34.80 22.36 16.74
C LEU A 185 -35.53 22.64 15.42
N HIS A 186 -36.52 21.82 15.05
CA HIS A 186 -37.28 21.99 13.82
C HIS A 186 -38.44 22.97 13.95
N SER A 187 -38.82 23.37 15.17
CA SER A 187 -39.87 24.37 15.42
C SER A 187 -39.35 25.81 15.51
N VAL A 188 -38.03 26.01 15.52
CA VAL A 188 -37.37 27.33 15.69
C VAL A 188 -36.90 27.93 14.34
N ALA A 189 -37.12 27.23 13.22
CA ALA A 189 -36.91 27.72 11.86
C ALA A 189 -38.17 28.42 11.33
#